data_AF-A0A510IST7-F1
#
_entry.id   AF-A0A510IST7-F1
#
_cell.length_a   1.000
_cell.length_b   1.000
_cell.length_c   1.000
_cell.angle_alpha   90.00
_cell.angle_beta   90.00
_cell.angle_gamma   90.00
#
_symmetry.space_group_name_H-M   'P 1'
#
loop_
_entity.id
_entity.type
_entity.pdbx_description
1 polymer ?
#
loop_
_entity_poly.entity_id
_entity_poly.type
_entity_poly.pdbx_seq_one_letter_code
_entity_poly.pdbx_strand_id
1 'polypeptide(L)'
;MFFRNTVKTIAVSVALLAFGAQAKTFKYELQDLHSSGADIQYPGLDLNGASSATLTIDQADQDSSPVITSLEINFPSASNLLVKNFKQLPGSAARASVSNAWVYRQVNVEVHGFDIENPNDQMINIDGYVSEADSFIGSGQSDNLGGRLFHAAGKLVDVTPSKIVDVEWLTVNDDRLRLSLRSNPISIPDSNFGEMAFAIDSLWLGKGEEVLYFHAPFGDETKFIEPYMLEVSTITGPDGDEYSIRILAKDMHGNEFPTPDLPLRHLLEDAYDFIPVP
;
A
#
# COMPACT_ATOMS: atom_id res chain seq x y z
N MET A 1 74.91 -7.88 -9.84
CA MET A 1 73.82 -7.36 -8.98
C MET A 1 72.78 -6.76 -9.92
N PHE A 2 71.74 -7.51 -10.29
CA PHE A 2 70.71 -7.09 -11.26
C PHE A 2 69.43 -6.72 -10.51
N PHE A 3 68.99 -5.46 -10.63
CA PHE A 3 67.67 -5.02 -10.13
C PHE A 3 66.61 -5.29 -11.22
N ARG A 4 65.57 -6.06 -10.88
CA ARG A 4 64.36 -6.26 -11.70
C ARG A 4 63.25 -5.36 -11.16
N ASN A 5 62.88 -4.35 -11.95
CA ASN A 5 61.68 -3.54 -11.73
C ASN A 5 60.43 -4.38 -12.05
N THR A 6 59.51 -4.48 -11.09
CA THR A 6 58.18 -5.06 -11.29
C THR A 6 57.17 -3.92 -11.40
N VAL A 7 56.58 -3.77 -12.59
CA VAL A 7 55.47 -2.86 -12.85
C VAL A 7 54.20 -3.53 -12.31
N LYS A 8 53.53 -2.88 -11.35
CA LYS A 8 52.23 -3.31 -10.83
C LYS A 8 51.12 -2.69 -11.68
N THR A 9 50.43 -3.51 -12.46
CA THR A 9 49.19 -3.14 -13.15
C THR A 9 48.05 -3.09 -12.12
N ILE A 10 47.47 -1.91 -11.90
CA ILE A 10 46.26 -1.73 -11.08
C ILE A 10 45.07 -1.96 -12.01
N ALA A 11 44.35 -3.06 -11.79
CA ALA A 11 43.05 -3.30 -12.41
C ALA A 11 42.01 -2.45 -11.69
N VAL A 12 41.42 -1.47 -12.39
CA VAL A 12 40.27 -0.71 -11.91
C VAL A 12 39.02 -1.54 -12.19
N SER A 13 38.46 -2.15 -11.15
CA SER A 13 37.15 -2.81 -11.23
C SER A 13 36.06 -1.75 -11.25
N VAL A 14 35.41 -1.58 -12.41
CA VAL A 14 34.16 -0.82 -12.55
C VAL A 14 33.06 -1.65 -11.91
N ALA A 15 32.64 -1.28 -10.71
CA ALA A 15 31.41 -1.80 -10.12
C ALA A 15 30.23 -1.12 -10.85
N LEU A 16 29.62 -1.82 -11.81
CA LEU A 16 28.29 -1.46 -12.28
C LEU A 16 27.33 -1.64 -11.10
N LEU A 17 26.88 -0.52 -10.52
CA LEU A 17 25.75 -0.48 -9.62
C LEU A 17 24.52 -0.86 -10.44
N ALA A 18 24.08 -2.11 -10.33
CA ALA A 18 22.76 -2.51 -10.76
C ALA A 18 21.76 -1.87 -9.78
N PHE A 19 21.22 -0.71 -10.14
CA PHE A 19 19.99 -0.21 -9.53
C PHE A 19 18.87 -1.15 -9.96
N GLY A 20 18.63 -2.20 -9.17
CA GLY A 20 17.42 -3.00 -9.33
C GLY A 20 16.25 -2.12 -8.93
N ALA A 21 15.35 -1.83 -9.86
CA ALA A 21 14.03 -1.30 -9.53
C ALA A 21 13.39 -2.25 -8.51
N GLN A 22 13.31 -1.83 -7.26
CA GLN A 22 12.69 -2.61 -6.21
C GLN A 22 11.19 -2.40 -6.33
N ALA A 23 10.43 -3.45 -6.62
CA ALA A 23 8.98 -3.34 -6.66
C ALA A 23 8.43 -2.90 -5.30
N LYS A 24 7.50 -1.94 -5.33
CA LYS A 24 6.77 -1.49 -4.16
C LYS A 24 5.65 -2.46 -3.87
N THR A 25 5.56 -2.88 -2.60
CA THR A 25 4.51 -3.78 -2.13
C THR A 25 3.39 -2.97 -1.50
N PHE A 26 2.19 -3.14 -2.02
CA PHE A 26 0.95 -2.57 -1.53
C PHE A 26 0.12 -3.64 -0.84
N LYS A 27 -0.57 -3.25 0.23
CA LYS A 27 -1.47 -4.13 0.97
C LYS A 27 -2.87 -3.52 0.95
N TYR A 28 -3.82 -4.29 0.46
CA TYR A 28 -5.22 -3.88 0.40
C TYR A 28 -6.10 -4.81 1.19
N GLU A 29 -7.14 -4.26 1.82
CA GLU A 29 -8.15 -5.01 2.55
C GLU A 29 -9.52 -4.79 1.90
N LEU A 30 -10.33 -5.85 1.82
CA LEU A 30 -11.71 -5.71 1.37
C LEU A 30 -12.56 -5.22 2.55
N GLN A 31 -13.13 -4.02 2.39
CA GLN A 31 -14.17 -3.49 3.25
C GLN A 31 -15.57 -3.81 2.69
N ASP A 32 -16.59 -3.68 3.55
CA ASP A 32 -17.99 -4.00 3.23
C ASP A 32 -18.15 -5.39 2.59
N LEU A 33 -17.42 -6.36 3.16
CA LEU A 33 -17.30 -7.70 2.61
C LEU A 33 -18.64 -8.43 2.60
N HIS A 34 -19.11 -8.75 1.40
CA HIS A 34 -20.24 -9.63 1.15
C HIS A 34 -19.73 -11.00 0.73
N SER A 35 -20.07 -12.04 1.50
CA SER A 35 -19.62 -13.39 1.22
C SER A 35 -20.76 -14.39 1.27
N SER A 36 -20.70 -15.37 0.38
CA SER A 36 -21.62 -16.50 0.33
C SER A 36 -20.85 -17.79 0.04
N GLY A 37 -21.26 -18.90 0.63
CA GLY A 37 -20.77 -20.21 0.22
C GLY A 37 -21.49 -20.70 -1.03
N ALA A 38 -21.08 -21.87 -1.50
CA ALA A 38 -21.71 -22.53 -2.64
C ALA A 38 -22.93 -23.39 -2.23
N ASP A 39 -23.70 -23.76 -3.25
CA ASP A 39 -24.87 -24.64 -3.14
C ASP A 39 -24.50 -26.06 -2.66
N ILE A 40 -23.26 -26.49 -2.92
CA ILE A 40 -22.74 -27.80 -2.53
C ILE A 40 -21.65 -27.59 -1.48
N GLN A 41 -21.93 -27.97 -0.24
CA GLN A 41 -21.00 -27.86 0.88
C GLN A 41 -20.57 -29.25 1.35
N TYR A 42 -19.28 -29.43 1.61
CA TYR A 42 -18.79 -30.65 2.23
C TYR A 42 -19.24 -30.68 3.71
N PRO A 43 -19.80 -31.79 4.21
CA PRO A 43 -20.27 -31.86 5.59
C PRO A 43 -19.18 -31.47 6.60
N GLY A 44 -19.46 -30.46 7.42
CA GLY A 44 -18.55 -29.95 8.44
C GLY A 44 -17.50 -28.95 7.94
N LEU A 45 -17.52 -28.57 6.65
CA LEU A 45 -16.75 -27.45 6.12
C LEU A 45 -17.69 -26.28 5.83
N ASP A 46 -17.54 -25.20 6.60
CA ASP A 46 -18.32 -23.98 6.46
C ASP A 46 -17.45 -22.85 5.89
N LEU A 47 -17.68 -22.55 4.62
CA LEU A 47 -17.03 -21.46 3.89
C LEU A 47 -17.98 -20.27 3.68
N ASN A 48 -19.11 -20.25 4.38
CA ASN A 48 -20.02 -19.12 4.32
C ASN A 48 -19.47 -17.97 5.16
N GLY A 49 -19.63 -16.73 4.67
CA GLY A 49 -19.35 -15.54 5.46
C GLY A 49 -17.87 -15.34 5.76
N ALA A 50 -17.02 -15.30 4.73
CA ALA A 50 -15.66 -14.81 4.89
C ALA A 50 -15.66 -13.50 5.70
N SER A 51 -14.79 -13.41 6.71
CA SER A 51 -14.76 -12.30 7.68
C SER A 51 -13.83 -11.18 7.25
N SER A 52 -12.78 -11.50 6.49
CA SER A 52 -11.86 -10.52 5.93
C SER A 52 -11.15 -11.13 4.72
N ALA A 53 -10.73 -10.28 3.79
CA ALA A 53 -9.85 -10.65 2.69
C ALA A 53 -8.78 -9.58 2.50
N THR A 54 -7.53 -10.00 2.35
CA THR A 54 -6.37 -9.12 2.19
C THR A 54 -5.60 -9.49 0.94
N LEU A 55 -5.38 -8.52 0.05
CA LEU A 55 -4.51 -8.66 -1.10
C LEU A 55 -3.15 -8.02 -0.83
N THR A 56 -2.10 -8.70 -1.26
CA THR A 56 -0.76 -8.13 -1.38
C THR A 56 -0.41 -8.04 -2.85
N ILE A 57 -0.03 -6.86 -3.30
CA ILE A 57 0.23 -6.55 -4.70
C ILE A 57 1.61 -5.90 -4.80
N ASP A 58 2.44 -6.40 -5.71
CA ASP A 58 3.71 -5.76 -6.06
C ASP A 58 3.57 -5.03 -7.39
N GLN A 59 4.09 -3.80 -7.45
CA GLN A 59 4.18 -3.03 -8.67
C GLN A 59 5.56 -2.37 -8.75
N ALA A 60 6.24 -2.48 -9.89
CA ALA A 60 7.61 -2.01 -10.05
C ALA A 60 7.68 -0.48 -10.20
N ASP A 61 6.79 0.05 -11.02
CA ASP A 61 6.65 1.46 -11.39
C ASP A 61 5.21 1.71 -11.89
N GLN A 62 4.87 2.95 -12.23
CA GLN A 62 3.52 3.31 -12.66
C GLN A 62 3.07 2.62 -13.96
N ASP A 63 4.00 2.36 -14.89
CA ASP A 63 3.70 1.75 -16.18
C ASP A 63 3.65 0.21 -16.11
N SER A 64 4.21 -0.36 -15.04
CA SER A 64 4.25 -1.80 -14.81
C SER A 64 2.88 -2.34 -14.40
N SER A 65 2.52 -3.48 -14.97
CA SER A 65 1.30 -4.17 -14.57
C SER A 65 1.40 -4.67 -13.13
N PRO A 66 0.39 -4.41 -12.29
CA PRO A 66 0.36 -4.92 -10.92
C PRO A 66 0.33 -6.45 -10.87
N VAL A 67 1.09 -7.01 -9.94
CA VAL A 67 1.16 -8.46 -9.71
C VAL A 67 0.61 -8.78 -8.33
N ILE A 68 -0.50 -9.51 -8.27
CA ILE A 68 -1.03 -10.04 -7.00
C ILE A 68 -0.06 -11.12 -6.50
N THR A 69 0.69 -10.83 -5.44
CA THR A 69 1.64 -11.78 -4.86
C THR A 69 0.97 -12.72 -3.89
N SER A 70 -0.03 -12.25 -3.15
CA SER A 70 -0.83 -13.08 -2.26
C SER A 70 -2.25 -12.56 -2.05
N LEU A 71 -3.12 -13.48 -1.67
CA LEU A 71 -4.46 -13.23 -1.16
C LEU A 71 -4.66 -14.09 0.08
N GLU A 72 -5.06 -13.49 1.19
CA GLU A 72 -5.45 -14.19 2.42
C GLU A 72 -6.93 -13.96 2.68
N ILE A 73 -7.70 -15.04 2.82
CA ILE A 73 -9.13 -15.01 3.16
C ILE A 73 -9.34 -15.72 4.49
N ASN A 74 -10.00 -15.03 5.41
CA ASN A 74 -10.34 -15.57 6.72
C ASN A 74 -11.81 -15.99 6.75
N PHE A 75 -12.05 -17.19 7.27
CA PHE A 75 -13.39 -17.73 7.47
C PHE A 75 -13.63 -17.94 8.97
N PRO A 76 -14.82 -17.64 9.51
CA PRO A 76 -15.10 -17.80 10.94
C PRO A 76 -15.01 -19.26 11.42
N SER A 77 -15.38 -20.20 10.56
CA SER A 77 -15.58 -21.62 10.88
C SER A 77 -14.63 -22.56 10.13
N ALA A 78 -13.64 -22.03 9.41
CA ALA A 78 -12.67 -22.81 8.65
C ALA A 78 -11.27 -22.18 8.76
N SER A 79 -10.22 -22.96 8.50
CA SER A 79 -8.87 -22.41 8.46
C SER A 79 -8.70 -21.42 7.32
N ASN A 80 -7.92 -20.36 7.54
CA ASN A 80 -7.61 -19.33 6.55
C ASN A 80 -7.14 -19.94 5.22
N LEU A 81 -7.55 -19.32 4.13
CA LEU A 81 -7.08 -19.65 2.79
C LEU A 81 -6.01 -18.64 2.36
N LEU A 82 -4.75 -19.09 2.32
CA LEU A 82 -3.63 -18.31 1.79
C LEU A 82 -3.32 -18.76 0.36
N VAL A 83 -3.51 -17.85 -0.58
CA VAL A 83 -3.30 -18.05 -2.01
C VAL A 83 -2.09 -17.26 -2.46
N LYS A 84 -1.22 -17.86 -3.28
CA LYS A 84 0.00 -17.25 -3.83
C LYS A 84 0.18 -17.67 -5.29
N ASN A 85 1.13 -17.02 -5.97
CA ASN A 85 1.51 -17.33 -7.36
C ASN A 85 0.37 -17.09 -8.37
N PHE A 86 -0.30 -15.93 -8.27
CA PHE A 86 -1.32 -15.55 -9.23
C PHE A 86 -0.73 -15.37 -10.63
N LYS A 87 -1.47 -15.88 -11.61
CA LYS A 87 -1.25 -15.63 -13.03
C LYS A 87 -2.32 -14.66 -13.50
N GLN A 88 -1.90 -13.61 -14.21
CA GLN A 88 -2.81 -12.65 -14.78
C GLN A 88 -3.60 -13.29 -15.93
N LEU A 89 -4.89 -13.00 -15.97
CA LEU A 89 -5.82 -13.39 -17.02
C LEU A 89 -6.26 -12.12 -17.79
N PRO A 90 -6.80 -12.27 -19.01
CA PRO A 90 -7.40 -11.14 -19.72
C PRO A 90 -8.54 -10.48 -18.91
N GLY A 91 -8.66 -9.15 -18.99
CA GLY A 91 -9.81 -8.43 -18.43
C GLY A 91 -9.75 -8.14 -16.92
N SER A 92 -8.59 -7.73 -16.39
CA SER A 92 -8.38 -7.42 -14.96
C SER A 92 -8.78 -8.56 -14.03
N ALA A 93 -8.41 -9.78 -14.44
CA ALA A 93 -8.62 -11.00 -13.68
C ALA A 93 -7.27 -11.66 -13.37
N ALA A 94 -7.20 -12.39 -12.26
CA ALA A 94 -6.02 -13.14 -11.87
C ALA A 94 -6.45 -14.47 -11.26
N ARG A 95 -5.69 -15.53 -11.53
CA ARG A 95 -6.00 -16.88 -11.04
C ARG A 95 -4.78 -17.52 -10.40
N ALA A 96 -4.99 -18.18 -9.27
CA ALA A 96 -4.03 -19.04 -8.61
C ALA A 96 -4.68 -20.34 -8.18
N SER A 97 -3.86 -21.33 -7.81
CA SER A 97 -4.34 -22.61 -7.30
C SER A 97 -3.65 -22.93 -5.98
N VAL A 98 -4.42 -23.43 -5.02
CA VAL A 98 -3.94 -23.90 -3.71
C VAL A 98 -4.17 -25.40 -3.65
N SER A 99 -3.10 -26.16 -3.42
CA SER A 99 -3.16 -27.61 -3.27
C SER A 99 -3.47 -27.98 -1.82
N ASN A 100 -4.25 -29.05 -1.63
CA ASN A 100 -4.62 -29.62 -0.33
C ASN A 100 -5.26 -28.62 0.64
N ALA A 101 -6.13 -27.74 0.12
CA ALA A 101 -6.89 -26.81 0.94
C ALA A 101 -8.13 -27.52 1.53
N TRP A 102 -8.18 -27.56 2.86
CA TRP A 102 -9.22 -28.26 3.63
C TRP A 102 -9.34 -29.75 3.24
N VAL A 103 -10.44 -30.11 2.58
CA VAL A 103 -10.74 -31.47 2.10
C VAL A 103 -10.53 -31.62 0.59
N TYR A 104 -10.22 -30.53 -0.12
CA TYR A 104 -10.09 -30.53 -1.57
C TYR A 104 -8.63 -30.69 -1.99
N ARG A 105 -8.41 -31.52 -3.02
CA ARG A 105 -7.08 -31.76 -3.58
C ARG A 105 -6.47 -30.48 -4.15
N GLN A 106 -7.30 -29.65 -4.78
CA GLN A 106 -6.91 -28.36 -5.31
C GLN A 106 -8.12 -27.42 -5.35
N VAL A 107 -7.90 -26.19 -4.91
CA VAL A 107 -8.84 -25.07 -5.01
C VAL A 107 -8.26 -24.04 -5.96
N ASN A 108 -9.00 -23.67 -7.01
CA ASN A 108 -8.66 -22.57 -7.88
C ASN A 108 -9.31 -21.31 -7.32
N VAL A 109 -8.56 -20.22 -7.24
CA VAL A 109 -9.07 -18.93 -6.76
C VAL A 109 -8.87 -17.90 -7.86
N GLU A 110 -9.95 -17.19 -8.15
CA GLU A 110 -9.97 -16.09 -9.10
C GLU A 110 -10.25 -14.78 -8.38
N VAL A 111 -9.54 -13.73 -8.79
CA VAL A 111 -9.80 -12.35 -8.39
C VAL A 111 -10.17 -11.60 -9.65
N HIS A 112 -11.31 -10.91 -9.64
CA HIS A 112 -11.88 -10.19 -10.77
C HIS A 112 -12.11 -8.72 -10.43
N GLY A 113 -11.94 -7.87 -11.45
CA GLY A 113 -12.26 -6.45 -11.36
C GLY A 113 -11.28 -5.66 -10.49
N PHE A 114 -10.04 -6.13 -10.32
CA PHE A 114 -9.05 -5.40 -9.56
C PHE A 114 -8.42 -4.29 -10.42
N ASP A 115 -8.52 -3.05 -9.94
CA ASP A 115 -7.77 -1.89 -10.43
C ASP A 115 -7.13 -1.23 -9.22
N ILE A 116 -5.81 -1.19 -9.21
CA ILE A 116 -5.05 -0.60 -8.10
C ILE A 116 -4.76 0.88 -8.31
N GLU A 117 -5.09 1.44 -9.48
CA GLU A 117 -4.98 2.87 -9.70
C GLU A 117 -6.11 3.60 -8.96
N ASN A 118 -7.27 2.95 -8.82
CA ASN A 118 -8.44 3.49 -8.13
C ASN A 118 -9.02 2.49 -7.11
N PRO A 119 -8.23 2.06 -6.10
CA PRO A 119 -8.63 0.98 -5.20
C PRO A 119 -9.91 1.34 -4.45
N ASN A 120 -10.02 2.59 -3.99
CA ASN A 120 -11.12 3.07 -3.16
C ASN A 120 -12.44 3.33 -3.92
N ASP A 121 -12.54 3.03 -5.20
CA ASP A 121 -13.77 3.23 -6.00
C ASP A 121 -14.32 1.94 -6.62
N GLN A 122 -13.69 0.79 -6.33
CA GLN A 122 -14.03 -0.45 -7.01
C GLN A 122 -14.40 -1.60 -6.07
N MET A 123 -15.48 -2.28 -6.45
CA MET A 123 -15.88 -3.56 -5.89
C MET A 123 -15.13 -4.67 -6.62
N ILE A 124 -14.32 -5.43 -5.89
CA ILE A 124 -13.63 -6.59 -6.42
C ILE A 124 -14.38 -7.86 -6.06
N ASN A 125 -14.25 -8.89 -6.90
CA ASN A 125 -14.88 -10.19 -6.68
C ASN A 125 -13.81 -11.27 -6.56
N ILE A 126 -13.99 -12.16 -5.60
CA ILE A 126 -13.11 -13.28 -5.31
C ILE A 126 -13.96 -14.54 -5.31
N ASP A 127 -13.64 -15.47 -6.20
CA ASP A 127 -14.35 -16.74 -6.31
C ASP A 127 -13.37 -17.91 -6.11
N GLY A 128 -13.77 -18.85 -5.25
CA GLY A 128 -13.06 -20.11 -5.05
C GLY A 128 -13.80 -21.27 -5.71
N TYR A 129 -13.09 -22.15 -6.39
CA TYR A 129 -13.64 -23.30 -7.09
C TYR A 129 -12.86 -24.59 -6.80
N VAL A 130 -13.54 -25.73 -6.77
CA VAL A 130 -12.88 -27.05 -6.68
C VAL A 130 -12.32 -27.43 -8.04
N SER A 131 -11.01 -27.63 -8.14
CA SER A 131 -10.42 -28.11 -9.40
C SER A 131 -10.83 -29.56 -9.67
N GLU A 132 -11.49 -29.79 -10.81
CA GLU A 132 -11.85 -31.13 -11.32
C GLU A 132 -10.82 -31.65 -12.35
N ALA A 133 -9.72 -30.92 -12.57
CA ALA A 133 -8.77 -31.18 -13.65
C ALA A 133 -8.09 -32.58 -13.60
N ASP A 134 -8.14 -33.26 -12.45
CA ASP A 134 -7.75 -34.65 -12.27
C ASP A 134 -8.96 -35.61 -12.37
N SER A 135 -9.70 -35.57 -13.48
CA SER A 135 -10.62 -36.67 -13.81
C SER A 135 -9.80 -37.91 -14.16
N PHE A 136 -10.11 -39.07 -13.55
CA PHE A 136 -9.52 -40.36 -13.90
C PHE A 136 -9.85 -40.81 -15.34
N ILE A 137 -10.73 -40.09 -16.05
CA ILE A 137 -11.18 -40.38 -17.41
C ILE A 137 -10.87 -39.16 -18.31
N GLY A 138 -9.62 -39.05 -18.74
CA GLY A 138 -9.17 -38.09 -19.77
C GLY A 138 -8.52 -36.82 -19.25
N SER A 139 -7.76 -36.15 -20.12
CA SER A 139 -7.20 -34.82 -19.87
C SER A 139 -8.35 -33.83 -19.64
N GLY A 140 -8.56 -33.42 -18.38
CA GLY A 140 -9.55 -32.41 -18.04
C GLY A 140 -9.41 -31.16 -18.92
N GLN A 141 -10.53 -30.59 -19.35
CA GLN A 141 -10.50 -29.29 -20.02
C GLN A 141 -9.90 -28.27 -19.05
N SER A 142 -8.87 -27.54 -19.47
CA SER A 142 -8.14 -26.56 -18.65
C SER A 142 -9.01 -25.45 -18.05
N ASP A 143 -10.24 -25.30 -18.56
CA ASP A 143 -11.13 -24.19 -18.27
C ASP A 143 -12.34 -24.60 -17.43
N ASN A 144 -12.52 -25.90 -17.11
CA ASN A 144 -13.53 -26.31 -16.14
C ASN A 144 -13.01 -26.05 -14.73
N LEU A 145 -13.41 -24.91 -14.16
CA LEU A 145 -13.07 -24.51 -12.80
C LEU A 145 -13.70 -25.43 -11.74
N GLY A 146 -14.68 -26.27 -12.12
CA GLY A 146 -15.47 -27.13 -11.25
C GLY A 146 -16.51 -26.36 -10.45
N GLY A 147 -17.06 -27.00 -9.41
CA GLY A 147 -18.05 -26.37 -8.52
C GLY A 147 -17.45 -25.21 -7.74
N ARG A 148 -18.14 -24.05 -7.72
CA ARG A 148 -17.82 -22.95 -6.81
C ARG A 148 -17.88 -23.45 -5.36
N LEU A 149 -17.04 -22.91 -4.49
CA LEU A 149 -16.98 -23.18 -3.06
C LEU A 149 -17.44 -21.99 -2.24
N PHE A 150 -16.96 -20.80 -2.61
CA PHE A 150 -17.30 -19.55 -1.97
C PHE A 150 -17.20 -18.42 -2.98
N HIS A 151 -17.87 -17.34 -2.65
CA HIS A 151 -17.79 -16.04 -3.28
C HIS A 151 -17.57 -14.99 -2.18
N ALA A 152 -16.72 -14.02 -2.45
CA ALA A 152 -16.47 -12.88 -1.59
C ALA A 152 -16.30 -11.63 -2.45
N ALA A 153 -17.04 -10.57 -2.16
CA ALA A 153 -16.96 -9.31 -2.86
C ALA A 153 -16.90 -8.16 -1.86
N GLY A 154 -16.15 -7.12 -2.17
CA GLY A 154 -15.98 -5.98 -1.27
C GLY A 154 -15.22 -4.84 -1.92
N LYS A 155 -15.24 -3.70 -1.25
CA LYS A 155 -14.53 -2.49 -1.66
C LYS A 155 -13.05 -2.63 -1.33
N LEU A 156 -12.16 -2.40 -2.30
CA LEU A 156 -10.73 -2.45 -2.05
C LEU A 156 -10.28 -1.19 -1.30
N VAL A 157 -9.58 -1.34 -0.16
CA VAL A 157 -9.07 -0.20 0.61
C VAL A 157 -7.58 -0.38 0.86
N ASP A 158 -6.79 0.66 0.59
CA ASP A 158 -5.35 0.65 0.84
C ASP A 158 -5.08 0.69 2.35
N VAL A 159 -4.41 -0.36 2.84
CA VAL A 159 -3.97 -0.54 4.23
C VAL A 159 -2.45 -0.76 4.28
N THR A 160 -1.73 -0.28 3.27
CA THR A 160 -0.27 -0.39 3.18
C THR A 160 0.35 0.26 4.42
N PRO A 161 1.12 -0.50 5.23
CA PRO A 161 1.68 0.02 6.47
C PRO A 161 2.51 1.27 6.24
N SER A 162 2.11 2.38 6.86
CA SER A 162 2.86 3.63 6.84
C SER A 162 3.79 3.69 8.04
N LYS A 163 5.06 4.05 7.81
CA LYS A 163 6.08 4.22 8.85
C LYS A 163 6.35 5.70 9.07
N ILE A 164 6.90 6.05 10.22
CA ILE A 164 7.43 7.40 10.43
C ILE A 164 8.83 7.49 9.81
N VAL A 165 9.01 8.42 8.87
CA VAL A 165 10.29 8.66 8.18
C VAL A 165 11.09 9.79 8.80
N ASP A 166 10.42 10.74 9.44
CA ASP A 166 11.07 11.88 10.08
C ASP A 166 10.23 12.42 11.25
N VAL A 167 10.89 13.07 12.22
CA VAL A 167 10.25 13.64 13.40
C VAL A 167 10.89 14.97 13.77
N GLU A 168 10.06 16.01 13.88
CA GLU A 168 10.47 17.35 14.29
C GLU A 168 9.80 17.79 15.59
N TRP A 169 10.52 18.59 16.38
CA TRP A 169 10.06 19.12 17.67
C TRP A 169 10.12 20.63 17.68
N LEU A 170 9.00 21.26 18.00
CA LEU A 170 8.83 22.70 18.00
C LEU A 170 8.20 23.16 19.32
N THR A 171 8.31 24.46 19.59
CA THR A 171 7.57 25.11 20.68
C THR A 171 6.65 26.14 20.04
N VAL A 172 5.34 25.94 20.15
CA VAL A 172 4.32 26.81 19.57
C VAL A 172 3.43 27.30 20.71
N ASN A 173 3.42 28.61 20.95
CA ASN A 173 2.70 29.24 22.06
C ASN A 173 3.07 28.62 23.43
N ASP A 174 4.37 28.49 23.71
CA ASP A 174 4.95 27.86 24.91
C ASP A 174 4.67 26.35 25.10
N ASP A 175 3.83 25.75 24.25
CA ASP A 175 3.52 24.33 24.27
C ASP A 175 4.41 23.55 23.29
N ARG A 176 4.74 22.32 23.67
CA ARG A 176 5.53 21.42 22.81
C ARG A 176 4.67 20.80 21.73
N LEU A 177 5.13 20.89 20.50
CA LEU A 177 4.55 20.26 19.33
C LEU A 177 5.55 19.25 18.75
N ARG A 178 5.09 18.02 18.56
CA ARG A 178 5.82 16.99 17.82
C ARG A 178 5.14 16.79 16.48
N LEU A 179 5.91 16.82 15.40
CA LEU A 179 5.45 16.50 14.05
C LEU A 179 6.14 15.22 13.59
N SER A 180 5.39 14.24 13.09
CA SER A 180 5.94 12.96 12.62
C SER A 180 5.48 12.68 11.19
N LEU A 181 6.40 12.72 10.24
CA LEU A 181 6.11 12.54 8.82
C LEU A 181 5.93 11.06 8.49
N ARG A 182 4.81 10.72 7.83
CA ARG A 182 4.50 9.36 7.38
C ARG A 182 5.18 9.02 6.04
N SER A 183 5.48 7.75 5.82
CA SER A 183 6.24 7.24 4.66
C SER A 183 5.43 7.13 3.37
N ASN A 184 4.11 7.18 3.45
CA ASN A 184 3.21 7.04 2.31
C ASN A 184 2.23 8.21 2.28
N PRO A 185 1.98 8.81 1.11
CA PRO A 185 0.80 9.64 0.91
C PRO A 185 -0.48 8.86 1.24
N ILE A 186 -1.49 9.55 1.74
CA ILE A 186 -2.79 8.96 2.08
C ILE A 186 -3.90 9.77 1.43
N SER A 187 -5.05 9.13 1.19
CA SER A 187 -6.25 9.85 0.76
C SER A 187 -6.76 10.75 1.89
N ILE A 188 -7.14 11.97 1.55
CA ILE A 188 -7.73 12.92 2.47
C ILE A 188 -9.17 12.47 2.75
N PRO A 189 -9.57 12.30 4.03
CA PRO A 189 -10.96 12.03 4.39
C PRO A 189 -11.90 13.06 3.78
N ASP A 190 -13.08 12.62 3.33
CA ASP A 190 -14.14 13.48 2.78
C ASP A 190 -13.78 14.28 1.50
N SER A 191 -12.64 14.00 0.88
CA SER A 191 -12.32 14.57 -0.44
C SER A 191 -13.21 13.93 -1.51
N ASN A 192 -13.89 14.76 -2.31
CA ASN A 192 -14.81 14.27 -3.35
C ASN A 192 -14.10 13.56 -4.52
N PHE A 193 -12.79 13.70 -4.63
CA PHE A 193 -11.99 13.22 -5.76
C PHE A 193 -10.84 12.30 -5.34
N GLY A 194 -10.87 11.78 -4.11
CA GLY A 194 -9.80 10.91 -3.61
C GLY A 194 -8.45 11.62 -3.58
N GLU A 195 -8.44 12.91 -3.25
CA GLU A 195 -7.22 13.71 -3.21
C GLU A 195 -6.24 13.09 -2.22
N MET A 196 -4.97 13.04 -2.60
CA MET A 196 -3.90 12.50 -1.78
C MET A 196 -3.15 13.65 -1.08
N ALA A 197 -2.66 13.39 0.12
CA ALA A 197 -1.83 14.29 0.90
C ALA A 197 -0.65 13.53 1.51
N PHE A 198 0.47 14.23 1.74
CA PHE A 198 1.39 13.75 2.77
C PHE A 198 0.74 13.93 4.14
N ALA A 199 0.86 12.92 4.99
CA ALA A 199 0.32 12.97 6.34
C ALA A 199 1.43 13.19 7.35
N ILE A 200 1.19 14.14 8.25
CA ILE A 200 2.05 14.43 9.40
C ILE A 200 1.23 14.20 10.67
N ASP A 201 1.63 13.22 11.48
CA ASP A 201 1.06 13.04 12.80
C ASP A 201 1.56 14.15 13.72
N SER A 202 0.64 15.00 14.17
CA SER A 202 0.93 16.07 15.11
C SER A 202 0.50 15.65 16.52
N LEU A 203 1.39 15.80 17.50
CA LEU A 203 1.07 15.68 18.91
C LEU A 203 1.38 17.02 19.57
N TRP A 204 0.34 17.77 19.89
CA TRP A 204 0.45 19.05 20.56
C TRP A 204 0.10 18.89 22.03
N LEU A 205 1.11 19.02 22.89
CA LEU A 205 0.95 18.84 24.32
C LEU A 205 -0.11 19.82 24.88
N GLY A 206 -1.17 19.28 25.46
CA GLY A 206 -2.30 20.06 25.99
C GLY A 206 -3.48 20.21 25.01
N LYS A 207 -3.31 19.87 23.73
CA LYS A 207 -4.37 19.92 22.70
C LYS A 207 -4.76 18.55 22.15
N GLY A 208 -3.83 17.60 22.09
CA GLY A 208 -4.11 16.23 21.65
C GLY A 208 -3.25 15.78 20.48
N GLU A 209 -3.74 14.79 19.74
CA GLU A 209 -3.12 14.24 18.54
C GLU A 209 -4.05 14.45 17.35
N GLU A 210 -3.51 14.97 16.25
CA GLU A 210 -4.24 15.20 14.99
C GLU A 210 -3.36 14.91 13.78
N VAL A 211 -3.97 14.63 12.63
CA VAL A 211 -3.26 14.44 11.36
C VAL A 211 -3.31 15.72 10.54
N LEU A 212 -2.13 16.27 10.21
CA LEU A 212 -2.02 17.40 9.29
C LEU A 212 -1.90 16.86 7.87
N TYR A 213 -2.76 17.33 6.97
CA TYR A 213 -2.75 16.97 5.56
C TYR A 213 -1.99 18.02 4.75
N PHE A 214 -0.85 17.63 4.22
CA PHE A 214 -0.02 18.49 3.38
C PHE A 214 -0.29 18.20 1.91
N HIS A 215 -1.03 19.08 1.26
CA HIS A 215 -1.34 18.98 -0.17
C HIS A 215 -0.07 19.20 -0.99
N ALA A 216 0.25 18.24 -1.85
CA ALA A 216 1.29 18.38 -2.85
C ALA A 216 0.66 18.18 -4.24
N PRO A 217 1.23 18.76 -5.31
CA PRO A 217 0.80 18.51 -6.68
C PRO A 217 1.19 17.08 -7.06
N PHE A 218 0.34 16.17 -6.64
CA PHE A 218 0.39 14.76 -6.90
C PHE A 218 -0.03 14.52 -8.35
N GLY A 219 0.90 14.03 -9.16
CA GLY A 219 0.58 13.46 -10.47
C GLY A 219 0.08 12.01 -10.33
N ASP A 220 -0.07 11.34 -11.45
CA ASP A 220 -0.51 9.93 -11.49
C ASP A 220 0.47 8.97 -10.76
N GLU A 221 1.70 9.42 -10.46
CA GLU A 221 2.76 8.67 -9.76
C GLU A 221 2.67 8.69 -8.23
N THR A 222 1.59 9.22 -7.65
CA THR A 222 1.52 9.55 -6.21
C THR A 222 1.87 8.41 -5.27
N LYS A 223 1.42 7.19 -5.57
CA LYS A 223 1.71 6.01 -4.76
C LYS A 223 3.19 5.61 -4.74
N PHE A 224 4.01 6.14 -5.66
CA PHE A 224 5.45 5.94 -5.73
C PHE A 224 6.26 7.12 -5.19
N ILE A 225 5.61 8.21 -4.77
CA ILE A 225 6.31 9.32 -4.12
C ILE A 225 6.65 8.93 -2.68
N GLU A 226 7.92 9.08 -2.33
CA GLU A 226 8.47 8.72 -1.02
C GLU A 226 8.95 9.97 -0.27
N PRO A 227 8.18 10.47 0.72
CA PRO A 227 8.66 11.53 1.59
C PRO A 227 9.80 11.01 2.48
N TYR A 228 10.81 11.84 2.73
CA TYR A 228 11.97 11.44 3.54
C TYR A 228 12.46 12.49 4.54
N MET A 229 12.00 13.74 4.45
CA MET A 229 12.39 14.79 5.38
C MET A 229 11.28 15.83 5.55
N LEU A 230 11.06 16.26 6.78
CA LEU A 230 10.22 17.39 7.15
C LEU A 230 11.13 18.57 7.50
N GLU A 231 11.21 19.56 6.62
CA GLU A 231 11.98 20.77 6.89
C GLU A 231 11.09 21.81 7.56
N VAL A 232 11.55 22.29 8.71
CA VAL A 232 10.95 23.43 9.41
C VAL A 232 11.86 24.63 9.32
N SER A 233 11.32 25.74 8.81
CA SER A 233 11.98 27.04 8.84
C SER A 233 11.31 27.95 9.86
N THR A 234 12.11 28.78 10.50
CA THR A 234 11.65 29.74 11.53
C THR A 234 11.96 31.16 11.07
N ILE A 235 10.95 32.02 11.10
CA ILE A 235 11.08 33.44 10.85
C ILE A 235 10.77 34.14 12.18
N THR A 236 11.81 34.67 12.83
CA THR A 236 11.64 35.44 14.07
C THR A 236 11.23 36.87 13.74
N GLY A 237 10.02 37.25 14.16
CA GLY A 237 9.46 38.59 14.01
C GLY A 237 9.25 39.30 15.35
N PRO A 238 8.81 40.57 15.33
CA PRO A 238 8.43 41.32 16.53
C PRO A 238 7.25 40.70 17.28
N ASP A 239 6.42 39.92 16.59
CA ASP A 239 5.21 39.27 17.12
C ASP A 239 5.46 37.81 17.55
N GLY A 240 6.71 37.34 17.51
CA GLY A 240 7.12 35.98 17.86
C GLY A 240 7.72 35.20 16.70
N ASP A 241 7.95 33.90 16.92
CA ASP A 241 8.47 32.98 15.92
C ASP A 241 7.34 32.46 15.03
N GLU A 242 7.51 32.59 13.72
CA GLU A 242 6.62 32.00 12.73
C GLU A 242 7.29 30.79 12.07
N TYR A 243 6.60 29.64 12.09
CA TYR A 243 7.10 28.40 11.51
C TYR A 243 6.48 28.17 10.13
N SER A 244 7.32 27.85 9.16
CA SER A 244 6.88 27.31 7.86
C SER A 244 7.47 25.92 7.68
N ILE A 245 6.68 25.02 7.11
CA ILE A 245 7.08 23.64 6.87
C ILE A 245 7.03 23.31 5.39
N ARG A 246 7.97 22.46 4.96
CA ARG A 246 7.96 21.83 3.65
C ARG A 246 8.43 20.38 3.77
N ILE A 247 8.01 19.55 2.82
CA ILE A 247 8.37 18.14 2.78
C ILE A 247 9.33 17.93 1.61
N LEU A 248 10.44 17.24 1.87
CA LEU A 248 11.28 16.71 0.80
C LEU A 248 10.85 15.27 0.48
N ALA A 249 10.67 15.00 -0.81
CA ALA A 249 10.25 13.70 -1.31
C ALA A 249 11.09 13.27 -2.51
N LYS A 250 11.03 11.98 -2.81
CA LYS A 250 11.63 11.33 -3.97
C LYS A 250 10.54 10.78 -4.88
N ASP A 251 10.71 10.94 -6.19
CA ASP A 251 9.91 10.20 -7.16
C ASP A 251 10.44 8.76 -7.34
N MET A 252 9.78 7.97 -8.19
CA MET A 252 10.18 6.59 -8.47
C MET A 252 11.58 6.45 -9.10
N HIS A 253 12.09 7.53 -9.71
CA HIS A 253 13.42 7.60 -10.32
C HIS A 253 14.49 8.06 -9.31
N GLY A 254 14.09 8.38 -8.08
CA GLY A 254 14.96 8.90 -7.03
C GLY A 254 15.28 10.39 -7.16
N ASN A 255 14.58 11.13 -8.04
CA ASN A 255 14.74 12.58 -8.12
C ASN A 255 14.12 13.22 -6.88
N GLU A 256 14.91 14.05 -6.21
CA GLU A 256 14.47 14.80 -5.03
C GLU A 256 13.72 16.05 -5.46
N PHE A 257 12.58 16.31 -4.81
CA PHE A 257 11.84 17.55 -4.98
C PHE A 257 11.25 18.03 -3.65
N PRO A 258 11.24 19.35 -3.40
CA PRO A 258 10.54 19.94 -2.27
C PRO A 258 9.07 20.21 -2.61
N THR A 259 8.20 20.12 -1.61
CA THR A 259 6.88 20.76 -1.68
C THR A 259 7.00 22.29 -1.53
N PRO A 260 5.97 23.06 -1.90
CA PRO A 260 5.90 24.48 -1.53
C PRO A 260 6.00 24.67 -0.01
N ASP A 261 6.56 25.79 0.44
CA ASP A 261 6.54 26.16 1.86
C ASP A 261 5.11 26.51 2.30
N LEU A 262 4.64 25.90 3.39
CA LEU A 262 3.34 26.20 4.00
C LEU A 262 3.50 26.71 5.43
N PRO A 263 2.82 27.81 5.82
CA PRO A 263 2.77 28.25 7.21
C PRO A 263 2.18 27.16 8.10
N LEU A 264 2.92 26.74 9.13
CA LEU A 264 2.46 25.71 10.07
C LEU A 264 1.18 26.13 10.80
N ARG A 265 1.02 27.45 11.02
CA ARG A 265 -0.15 28.02 11.68
C ARG A 265 -1.46 27.57 11.02
N HIS A 266 -1.58 27.69 9.69
CA HIS A 266 -2.82 27.33 9.01
C HIS A 266 -3.18 25.85 9.19
N LEU A 267 -2.17 24.97 9.12
CA LEU A 267 -2.40 23.53 9.30
C LEU A 267 -2.85 23.19 10.74
N LEU A 268 -2.31 23.88 11.74
CA LEU A 268 -2.73 23.69 13.13
C LEU A 268 -4.12 24.29 13.40
N GLU A 269 -4.47 25.41 12.76
CA GLU A 269 -5.80 26.01 12.84
C GLU A 269 -6.86 25.07 12.28
N ASP A 270 -6.61 24.50 11.09
CA ASP A 270 -7.50 23.54 10.43
C ASP A 270 -7.66 22.25 11.23
N ALA A 271 -6.60 21.75 11.88
CA ALA A 271 -6.62 20.47 12.58
C ALA A 271 -7.19 20.55 14.01
N TYR A 272 -6.94 21.65 14.74
CA TYR A 272 -7.28 21.76 16.17
C TYR A 272 -8.42 22.76 16.45
N ASP A 273 -9.11 23.26 15.43
CA ASP A 273 -10.06 24.38 15.53
C ASP A 273 -9.46 25.57 16.31
N PHE A 274 -8.15 25.81 16.12
CA PHE A 274 -7.42 26.81 16.88
C PHE A 274 -7.78 28.19 16.35
N ILE A 275 -8.43 29.01 17.18
CA ILE A 275 -8.58 30.44 16.91
C ILE A 275 -7.50 31.15 17.74
N PRO A 276 -6.51 31.82 17.14
CA PRO A 276 -5.50 32.54 17.90
C PRO A 276 -6.16 33.63 18.75
N VAL A 277 -5.68 33.77 19.98
CA VAL A 277 -5.93 34.99 20.78
C VAL A 277 -5.02 36.08 20.19
N PRO A 278 -5.55 37.28 19.91
CA PRO A 278 -4.82 38.36 19.24
C PRO A 278 -3.60 38.87 20.00
#